data_AF-A0A2K6R462-F1
#
_entry.id   AF-A0A2K6R462-F1
#
_cell.length_a   1.000
_cell.length_b   1.000
_cell.length_c   1.000
_cell.angle_alpha   90.00
_cell.angle_beta   90.00
_cell.angle_gamma   90.00
#
_symmetry.space_group_name_H-M   'P 1'
#
loop_
_entity.id
_entity.type
_entity.pdbx_description
1 polymer ?
#
loop_
_entity_poly.entity_id
_entity_poly.type
_entity_poly.pdbx_seq_one_letter_code
_entity_poly.pdbx_strand_id
1 'polypeptide(L)'
;MTVLAPAWSPTTYLLLLLLSSGLSETQDCSFQHSPISSDFAVKIRELSDYLLQDYPVTVASNLQDEALCGALWRLVLAQRWMERLKTVAGSKMQGLLERVNTEIHFVTKCAFQETSEQLVALKPWITRQNFSRCLELQCQPDFSTLPPPRSPGALEATALTAPQPPLLLLLLLLPVGLLLLAAAWCLHWQRTRRRTPRSGEQVPPVPSPQDLLLVEH
;
A
#
# COMPACT_ATOMS: atom_id res chain seq x y z
N MET A 1 -64.06 -17.50 23.40
CA MET A 1 -63.17 -17.31 22.24
C MET A 1 -61.80 -17.85 22.63
N THR A 2 -61.52 -19.11 22.32
CA THR A 2 -60.23 -19.74 22.60
C THR A 2 -59.27 -19.42 21.47
N VAL A 3 -58.26 -18.59 21.77
CA VAL A 3 -57.17 -18.28 20.85
C VAL A 3 -56.24 -19.48 20.81
N LEU A 4 -56.22 -20.19 19.68
CA LEU A 4 -55.22 -21.21 19.39
C LEU A 4 -53.90 -20.51 19.06
N ALA A 5 -52.96 -20.53 20.00
CA ALA A 5 -51.58 -20.18 19.71
C ALA A 5 -50.97 -21.27 18.81
N PRO A 6 -50.29 -20.93 17.71
CA PRO A 6 -49.62 -21.93 16.90
C PRO A 6 -48.43 -22.50 17.68
N ALA A 7 -48.51 -23.79 18.00
CA ALA A 7 -47.38 -24.54 18.54
C ALA A 7 -46.32 -24.68 17.42
N TRP A 8 -45.29 -23.85 17.47
CA TRP A 8 -44.15 -23.98 16.57
C TRP A 8 -43.31 -25.16 17.03
N SER A 9 -43.36 -26.27 16.28
CA SER A 9 -42.57 -27.45 16.60
C SER A 9 -41.10 -27.23 16.20
N PRO A 10 -40.13 -27.71 16.99
CA PRO A 10 -38.70 -27.63 16.65
C PRO A 10 -38.36 -28.38 15.36
N THR A 11 -39.21 -29.32 14.93
CA THR A 11 -39.11 -30.01 13.64
C THR A 11 -39.33 -29.10 12.43
N THR A 12 -40.11 -28.03 12.55
CA THR A 12 -40.35 -27.08 11.43
C THR A 12 -39.11 -26.24 11.14
N TYR A 13 -38.35 -25.85 12.17
CA TYR A 13 -37.07 -25.15 12.01
C TYR A 13 -35.99 -26.05 11.40
N LEU A 14 -35.97 -27.32 11.78
CA LEU A 14 -35.04 -28.32 11.24
C LEU A 14 -35.32 -28.61 9.76
N LEU A 15 -36.60 -28.70 9.38
CA LEU A 15 -37.02 -28.76 7.97
C LEU A 15 -36.66 -27.50 7.20
N LEU A 16 -36.84 -26.30 7.76
CA LEU A 16 -36.40 -25.06 7.11
C LEU A 16 -34.88 -24.98 6.94
N LEU A 17 -34.09 -25.43 7.92
CA LEU A 17 -32.62 -25.53 7.80
C LEU A 17 -32.21 -26.53 6.73
N LEU A 18 -32.86 -27.70 6.66
CA LEU A 18 -32.59 -28.71 5.64
C LEU A 18 -33.00 -28.25 4.23
N LEU A 19 -34.09 -27.49 4.10
CA LEU A 19 -34.52 -26.91 2.82
C LEU A 19 -33.62 -25.75 2.36
N SER A 20 -32.97 -25.02 3.28
CA SER A 20 -32.00 -23.97 2.92
C SER A 20 -30.62 -24.54 2.54
N SER A 21 -30.29 -25.75 3.00
CA SER A 21 -29.10 -26.50 2.55
C SER A 21 -29.24 -27.07 1.13
N GLY A 22 -30.45 -27.12 0.56
CA GLY A 22 -30.74 -27.71 -0.76
C GLY A 22 -30.61 -26.77 -1.96
N LEU A 23 -30.15 -25.53 -1.76
CA LEU A 23 -30.10 -24.48 -2.80
C LEU A 23 -28.71 -23.90 -3.05
N SER A 24 -27.67 -24.49 -2.47
CA SER A 24 -26.29 -24.25 -2.91
C SER A 24 -25.81 -25.52 -3.59
N GLU A 25 -26.08 -25.62 -4.89
CA GLU A 25 -25.32 -26.51 -5.76
C GLU A 25 -23.84 -26.22 -5.47
N THR A 26 -23.14 -27.14 -4.80
CA THR A 26 -21.72 -26.99 -4.53
C THR A 26 -21.03 -27.03 -5.88
N GLN A 27 -20.81 -25.85 -6.47
CA GLN A 27 -20.12 -25.73 -7.75
C GLN A 27 -18.64 -26.04 -7.49
N ASP A 28 -18.32 -27.32 -7.62
CA ASP A 28 -16.97 -27.84 -7.46
C ASP A 28 -16.07 -27.26 -8.57
N CYS A 29 -15.07 -26.48 -8.17
CA CYS A 29 -14.05 -25.95 -9.07
C CYS A 29 -12.91 -26.97 -9.21
N SER A 30 -12.98 -27.82 -10.24
CA SER A 30 -11.92 -28.81 -10.53
C SER A 30 -11.64 -28.92 -12.03
N PHE A 31 -10.40 -29.31 -12.36
CA PHE A 31 -9.95 -29.48 -13.74
C PHE A 31 -9.42 -30.91 -13.94
N GLN A 32 -10.06 -31.69 -14.81
CA GLN A 32 -9.65 -33.09 -15.08
C GLN A 32 -8.32 -33.19 -15.84
N HIS A 33 -7.98 -32.15 -16.61
CA HIS A 33 -6.73 -32.02 -17.35
C HIS A 33 -6.09 -30.68 -17.03
N SER A 34 -4.76 -30.58 -17.19
CA SER A 34 -4.05 -29.31 -17.01
C SER A 34 -4.65 -28.25 -17.95
N PRO A 35 -5.24 -27.17 -17.42
CA PRO A 35 -5.78 -26.11 -18.25
C PRO A 35 -4.69 -25.11 -18.71
N ILE A 36 -3.49 -25.21 -18.16
CA ILE A 36 -2.36 -24.31 -18.43
C ILE A 36 -1.55 -24.91 -19.58
N SER A 37 -1.36 -24.13 -20.65
CA SER A 37 -0.52 -24.53 -21.78
C SER A 37 0.96 -24.59 -21.40
N SER A 38 1.79 -25.20 -22.23
CA SER A 38 3.26 -25.16 -22.07
C SER A 38 3.89 -23.89 -22.65
N ASP A 39 3.18 -23.17 -23.53
CA ASP A 39 3.67 -22.01 -24.27
C ASP A 39 3.20 -20.65 -23.71
N PHE A 40 2.53 -20.64 -22.55
CA PHE A 40 1.96 -19.42 -21.95
C PHE A 40 3.00 -18.30 -21.76
N ALA A 41 4.22 -18.65 -21.37
CA ALA A 41 5.30 -17.70 -21.15
C ALA A 41 5.71 -16.98 -22.45
N VAL A 42 5.64 -17.67 -23.60
CA VAL A 42 5.94 -17.07 -24.91
C VAL A 42 4.88 -16.03 -25.25
N LYS A 43 3.59 -16.34 -25.04
CA LYS A 43 2.47 -15.41 -25.29
C LYS A 43 2.55 -14.17 -24.41
N ILE A 44 2.91 -14.32 -23.13
CA ILE A 44 3.09 -13.20 -22.20
C ILE A 44 4.27 -12.33 -22.63
N ARG A 45 5.40 -12.95 -23.02
CA ARG A 45 6.58 -12.21 -23.49
C ARG A 45 6.26 -11.41 -24.75
N GLU A 46 5.60 -12.03 -25.72
CA GLU A 46 5.16 -11.35 -26.94
C GLU A 46 4.23 -10.18 -26.64
N LEU A 47 3.33 -10.27 -25.65
CA LEU A 47 2.52 -9.13 -25.24
C LEU A 47 3.39 -8.04 -24.60
N SER A 48 4.29 -8.42 -23.69
CA SER A 48 5.14 -7.47 -22.95
C SER A 48 6.05 -6.66 -23.86
N ASP A 49 6.53 -7.25 -24.97
CA ASP A 49 7.36 -6.55 -25.97
C ASP A 49 6.65 -5.34 -26.62
N TYR A 50 5.33 -5.25 -26.52
CA TYR A 50 4.52 -4.15 -27.08
C TYR A 50 3.81 -3.31 -26.00
N LEU A 51 3.97 -3.63 -24.71
CA LEU A 51 3.33 -2.91 -23.62
C LEU A 51 4.19 -1.75 -23.09
N LEU A 52 3.51 -0.69 -22.68
CA LEU A 52 4.07 0.27 -21.74
C LEU A 52 4.04 -0.37 -20.35
N GLN A 53 5.21 -0.64 -19.78
CA GLN A 53 5.34 -1.43 -18.54
C GLN A 53 4.71 -0.73 -17.32
N ASP A 54 4.52 0.57 -17.41
CA ASP A 54 3.92 1.43 -16.39
C ASP A 54 2.43 1.73 -16.64
N TYR A 55 1.78 1.03 -17.58
CA TYR A 55 0.35 1.18 -17.81
C TYR A 55 -0.43 0.89 -16.52
N PRO A 56 -1.30 1.81 -16.05
CA PRO A 56 -1.92 1.69 -14.75
C PRO A 56 -2.96 0.56 -14.72
N VAL A 57 -2.64 -0.51 -13.99
CA VAL A 57 -3.55 -1.60 -13.64
C VAL A 57 -3.68 -1.71 -12.12
N THR A 58 -4.79 -2.27 -11.65
CA THR A 58 -4.99 -2.50 -10.22
C THR A 58 -4.74 -3.95 -9.85
N VAL A 59 -4.08 -4.14 -8.71
CA VAL A 59 -3.94 -5.44 -8.04
C VAL A 59 -4.62 -5.35 -6.67
N ALA A 60 -5.17 -6.46 -6.20
CA ALA A 60 -5.68 -6.52 -4.83
C ALA A 60 -4.51 -6.50 -3.85
N SER A 61 -4.45 -5.48 -3.00
CA SER A 61 -3.37 -5.29 -2.02
C SER A 61 -3.58 -6.06 -0.71
N ASN A 62 -4.81 -6.48 -0.42
CA ASN A 62 -5.21 -7.15 0.81
C ASN A 62 -5.77 -8.57 0.56
N LEU A 63 -5.32 -9.22 -0.51
CA LEU A 63 -5.72 -10.59 -0.79
C LEU A 63 -5.09 -11.51 0.26
N GLN A 64 -5.90 -12.38 0.89
CA GLN A 64 -5.40 -13.32 1.88
C GLN A 64 -4.32 -14.23 1.27
N ASP A 65 -3.19 -14.39 1.96
CA ASP A 65 -2.09 -15.24 1.49
C ASP A 65 -2.40 -16.71 1.77
N GLU A 66 -3.22 -17.30 0.90
CA GLU A 66 -3.54 -18.72 0.93
C GLU A 66 -2.74 -19.49 -0.11
N ALA A 67 -2.12 -20.59 0.32
CA ALA A 67 -1.26 -21.42 -0.52
C ALA A 67 -1.99 -22.01 -1.75
N LEU A 68 -3.29 -22.31 -1.64
CA LEU A 68 -4.07 -22.93 -2.71
C LEU A 68 -4.81 -21.89 -3.56
N CYS A 69 -5.55 -20.98 -2.92
CA CYS A 69 -6.48 -20.08 -3.60
C CYS A 69 -5.81 -18.78 -4.06
N GLY A 70 -4.73 -18.35 -3.41
CA GLY A 70 -4.13 -17.04 -3.64
C GLY A 70 -3.66 -16.84 -5.09
N ALA A 71 -3.05 -17.84 -5.71
CA ALA A 71 -2.64 -17.76 -7.11
C ALA A 71 -3.86 -17.71 -8.05
N LEU A 72 -4.86 -18.55 -7.77
CA LEU A 72 -6.07 -18.65 -8.57
C LEU A 72 -6.88 -17.34 -8.55
N TRP A 73 -7.05 -16.72 -7.38
CA TRP A 73 -7.71 -15.41 -7.25
C TRP A 73 -6.98 -14.30 -8.02
N ARG A 74 -5.64 -14.28 -7.99
CA ARG A 74 -4.86 -13.32 -8.79
C ARG A 74 -5.07 -13.54 -10.29
N LEU A 75 -5.18 -14.80 -10.74
CA LEU A 75 -5.51 -15.11 -12.13
C LEU A 75 -6.92 -14.67 -12.50
N VAL A 76 -7.91 -14.82 -11.62
CA VAL A 76 -9.28 -14.31 -11.85
C VAL A 76 -9.26 -12.78 -12.04
N LEU A 77 -8.55 -12.06 -11.17
CA LEU A 77 -8.41 -10.60 -11.29
C LEU A 77 -7.67 -10.20 -12.57
N ALA A 78 -6.60 -10.91 -12.92
CA ALA A 78 -5.86 -10.69 -14.16
C ALA A 78 -6.73 -10.95 -15.40
N GLN A 79 -7.58 -11.98 -15.38
CA GLN A 79 -8.49 -12.32 -16.47
C GLN A 79 -9.49 -11.20 -16.71
N ARG A 80 -10.11 -10.65 -15.65
CA ARG A 80 -10.99 -9.47 -15.78
C ARG A 80 -10.26 -8.26 -16.36
N TRP A 81 -8.99 -8.08 -15.99
CA TRP A 81 -8.15 -7.01 -16.55
C TRP A 81 -7.86 -7.22 -18.04
N MET A 82 -7.58 -8.44 -18.48
CA MET A 82 -7.38 -8.74 -19.90
C MET A 82 -8.62 -8.38 -20.73
N GLU A 83 -9.82 -8.70 -20.24
CA GLU A 83 -11.07 -8.31 -20.91
C GLU A 83 -11.24 -6.79 -20.96
N ARG A 84 -10.96 -6.07 -19.87
CA ARG A 84 -11.02 -4.60 -19.85
C ARG A 84 -10.05 -3.98 -20.84
N LEU A 85 -8.79 -4.43 -20.84
CA LEU A 85 -7.75 -3.91 -21.74
C LEU A 85 -8.09 -4.14 -23.20
N LYS A 86 -8.72 -5.29 -23.54
CA LYS A 86 -9.18 -5.58 -24.91
C LYS A 86 -10.16 -4.52 -25.43
N THR A 87 -11.00 -3.93 -24.58
CA THR A 87 -12.00 -2.94 -25.01
C THR A 87 -11.41 -1.61 -25.43
N VAL A 88 -10.20 -1.28 -24.95
CA VAL A 88 -9.52 -0.01 -25.21
C VAL A 88 -8.29 -0.17 -26.12
N ALA A 89 -7.94 -1.41 -26.47
CA ALA A 89 -6.77 -1.74 -27.28
C ALA A 89 -7.02 -1.53 -28.78
N GLY A 90 -5.98 -1.10 -29.51
CA GLY A 90 -5.98 -1.15 -30.97
C GLY A 90 -5.96 -2.60 -31.48
N SER A 91 -6.35 -2.82 -32.74
CA SER A 91 -6.60 -4.16 -33.31
C SER A 91 -5.46 -5.18 -33.13
N LYS A 92 -4.20 -4.77 -33.37
CA LYS A 92 -3.03 -5.64 -33.15
C LYS A 92 -2.81 -5.98 -31.68
N MET A 93 -2.95 -4.99 -30.79
CA MET A 93 -2.81 -5.18 -29.34
C MET A 93 -3.93 -6.05 -28.79
N GLN A 94 -5.15 -5.90 -29.29
CA GLN A 94 -6.27 -6.77 -28.95
C GLN A 94 -5.97 -8.23 -29.26
N GLY A 95 -5.32 -8.53 -30.39
CA GLY A 95 -4.87 -9.88 -30.72
C GLY A 95 -3.81 -10.44 -29.76
N LEU A 96 -2.91 -9.60 -29.25
CA LEU A 96 -1.93 -10.00 -28.23
C LEU A 96 -2.61 -10.28 -26.88
N LEU A 97 -3.48 -9.37 -26.44
CA LEU A 97 -4.25 -9.51 -25.21
C LEU A 97 -5.16 -10.74 -25.25
N GLU A 98 -5.80 -11.03 -26.38
CA GLU A 98 -6.65 -12.22 -26.53
C GLU A 98 -5.84 -13.50 -26.37
N ARG A 99 -4.65 -13.58 -26.97
CA ARG A 99 -3.79 -14.77 -26.82
C ARG A 99 -3.39 -15.02 -25.37
N VAL A 100 -3.05 -13.97 -24.62
CA VAL A 100 -2.76 -14.12 -23.18
C VAL A 100 -4.03 -14.41 -22.37
N ASN A 101 -5.16 -13.78 -22.71
CA ASN A 101 -6.44 -14.03 -22.04
C ASN A 101 -6.84 -15.51 -22.15
N THR A 102 -6.65 -16.14 -23.31
CA THR A 102 -6.96 -17.58 -23.48
C THR A 102 -6.17 -18.50 -22.55
N GLU A 103 -4.95 -18.12 -22.16
CA GLU A 103 -4.12 -18.90 -21.21
C GLU A 103 -4.69 -18.93 -19.80
N ILE A 104 -5.41 -17.87 -19.41
CA ILE A 104 -6.00 -17.73 -18.07
C ILE A 104 -7.52 -17.83 -18.08
N HIS A 105 -8.15 -17.98 -19.25
CA HIS A 105 -9.59 -18.00 -19.41
C HIS A 105 -10.26 -19.18 -18.66
N PHE A 106 -9.51 -20.26 -18.39
CA PHE A 106 -10.01 -21.41 -17.64
C PHE A 106 -10.55 -21.06 -16.25
N VAL A 107 -10.08 -19.96 -15.63
CA VAL A 107 -10.57 -19.51 -14.32
C VAL A 107 -12.06 -19.13 -14.37
N THR A 108 -12.59 -18.78 -15.54
CA THR A 108 -14.01 -18.46 -15.72
C THR A 108 -14.92 -19.69 -15.70
N LYS A 109 -14.36 -20.91 -15.80
CA LYS A 109 -15.12 -22.15 -15.69
C LYS A 109 -15.59 -22.43 -14.27
N CYS A 110 -14.97 -21.78 -13.29
CA CYS A 110 -15.40 -21.83 -11.90
C CYS A 110 -16.25 -20.60 -11.59
N ALA A 111 -17.32 -20.79 -10.81
CA ALA A 111 -18.19 -19.70 -10.39
C ALA A 111 -17.52 -18.86 -9.30
N PHE A 112 -16.67 -17.93 -9.72
CA PHE A 112 -16.17 -16.88 -8.86
C PHE A 112 -17.24 -15.80 -8.73
N GLN A 113 -17.73 -15.60 -7.50
CA GLN A 113 -18.82 -14.67 -7.28
C GLN A 113 -18.44 -13.25 -7.70
N GLU A 114 -19.14 -12.74 -8.71
CA GLU A 114 -18.96 -11.36 -9.17
C GLU A 114 -19.75 -10.40 -8.27
N THR A 115 -19.27 -9.17 -8.12
CA THR A 115 -20.02 -8.13 -7.39
C THR A 115 -21.40 -7.87 -8.01
N SER A 116 -21.56 -8.09 -9.31
CA SER A 116 -22.86 -8.04 -9.99
C SER A 116 -23.82 -9.12 -9.51
N GLU A 117 -23.34 -10.34 -9.29
CA GLU A 117 -24.15 -11.46 -8.77
C GLU A 117 -24.52 -11.23 -7.29
N GLN A 118 -23.59 -10.70 -6.51
CA GLN A 118 -23.86 -10.26 -5.14
C GLN A 118 -24.94 -9.18 -5.10
N LEU A 119 -24.90 -8.22 -6.03
CA LEU A 119 -25.93 -7.18 -6.14
C LEU A 119 -27.27 -7.75 -6.63
N VAL A 120 -27.29 -8.71 -7.55
CA VAL A 120 -28.52 -9.40 -7.98
C VAL A 120 -29.14 -10.17 -6.81
N ALA A 121 -28.31 -10.88 -6.03
CA ALA A 121 -28.75 -11.59 -4.83
C ALA A 121 -29.23 -10.63 -3.73
N LEU A 122 -28.58 -9.49 -3.56
CA LEU A 122 -28.92 -8.49 -2.54
C LEU A 122 -30.14 -7.66 -2.92
N LYS A 123 -30.40 -7.44 -4.21
CA LYS A 123 -31.49 -6.61 -4.75
C LYS A 123 -32.88 -6.89 -4.13
N PRO A 124 -33.36 -8.13 -3.99
CA PRO A 124 -34.65 -8.39 -3.36
C PRO A 124 -34.68 -8.12 -1.84
N TRP A 125 -33.52 -8.09 -1.17
CA TRP A 125 -33.40 -7.97 0.29
C TRP A 125 -33.00 -6.57 0.77
N ILE A 126 -32.42 -5.74 -0.12
CA ILE A 126 -31.82 -4.45 0.23
C ILE A 126 -32.79 -3.48 0.92
N THR A 127 -34.09 -3.58 0.65
CA THR A 127 -35.14 -2.77 1.30
C THR A 127 -35.94 -3.53 2.35
N ARG A 128 -35.72 -4.84 2.50
CA ARG A 128 -36.51 -5.72 3.37
C ARG A 128 -35.80 -6.10 4.67
N GLN A 129 -34.49 -5.92 4.71
CA GLN A 129 -33.65 -6.25 5.88
C GLN A 129 -33.10 -4.97 6.53
N ASN A 130 -32.81 -5.05 7.82
CA ASN A 130 -32.15 -3.98 8.55
C ASN A 130 -30.63 -4.24 8.59
N PHE A 131 -29.86 -3.39 7.92
CA PHE A 131 -28.40 -3.47 7.82
C PHE A 131 -27.65 -2.66 8.88
N SER A 132 -28.31 -2.16 9.95
CA SER A 132 -27.65 -1.39 11.03
C SER A 132 -26.47 -2.12 11.66
N ARG A 133 -26.48 -3.46 11.65
CA ARG A 133 -25.38 -4.29 12.17
C ARG A 133 -24.19 -4.42 11.20
N CYS A 134 -24.37 -4.06 9.94
CA CYS A 134 -23.33 -4.06 8.91
C CYS A 134 -22.67 -2.69 8.71
N LEU A 135 -23.09 -1.67 9.49
CA LEU A 135 -22.52 -0.32 9.44
C LEU A 135 -21.05 -0.29 9.92
N GLU A 136 -20.70 -1.23 10.79
CA GLU A 136 -19.34 -1.40 11.26
C GLU A 136 -18.66 -2.48 10.41
N LEU A 137 -17.74 -2.06 9.54
CA LEU A 137 -16.94 -2.99 8.76
C LEU A 137 -16.02 -3.75 9.72
N GLN A 138 -16.25 -5.06 9.85
CA GLN A 138 -15.36 -5.91 10.63
C GLN A 138 -14.23 -6.39 9.73
N CYS A 139 -13.02 -5.92 10.01
CA CYS A 139 -11.82 -6.50 9.46
C CYS A 139 -11.48 -7.77 10.25
N GLN A 140 -11.02 -8.81 9.57
CA GLN A 140 -10.49 -10.00 10.23
C GLN A 140 -9.28 -9.59 11.09
N PRO A 141 -9.19 -10.02 12.36
CA PRO A 141 -8.02 -9.71 13.18
C PRO A 141 -6.78 -10.31 12.52
N ASP A 142 -5.72 -9.51 12.40
CA ASP A 142 -4.45 -9.96 11.88
C ASP A 142 -4.01 -11.22 12.62
N PHE A 143 -3.82 -12.33 11.91
CA PHE A 143 -3.00 -13.46 12.38
C PHE A 143 -1.52 -13.04 12.41
N SER A 144 -1.21 -11.97 13.13
CA SER A 144 0.16 -11.51 13.39
C SER A 144 0.66 -12.10 14.70
N THR A 145 0.88 -13.42 14.73
CA THR A 145 1.64 -14.07 15.82
C THR A 145 2.61 -15.17 15.37
N LEU A 146 2.84 -15.33 14.06
CA LEU A 146 3.95 -16.14 13.57
C LEU A 146 4.89 -15.27 12.73
N PRO A 147 6.17 -15.09 13.13
CA PRO A 147 7.13 -14.41 12.27
C PRO A 147 7.29 -15.21 10.97
N PRO A 148 7.38 -14.54 9.81
CA PRO A 148 7.57 -15.24 8.53
C PRO A 148 8.87 -16.04 8.56
N PRO A 149 8.93 -17.21 7.89
CA PRO A 149 10.18 -17.96 7.76
C PRO A 149 11.20 -17.07 7.03
N ARG A 150 12.32 -16.81 7.70
CA ARG A 150 13.45 -16.04 7.17
C ARG A 150 14.00 -16.78 5.95
N SER A 151 13.67 -16.31 4.76
CA SER A 151 14.36 -16.69 3.53
C SER A 151 15.77 -16.06 3.55
N PRO A 152 16.86 -16.84 3.37
CA PRO A 152 18.20 -16.29 3.33
C PRO A 152 18.50 -15.83 1.90
N GLY A 153 18.55 -14.51 1.68
CA GLY A 153 19.16 -13.96 0.48
C GLY A 153 18.44 -12.76 -0.14
N ALA A 154 18.60 -11.59 0.48
CA ALA A 154 18.64 -10.30 -0.22
C ALA A 154 19.26 -9.27 0.75
N LEU A 155 20.55 -9.00 0.56
CA LEU A 155 21.27 -7.90 1.21
C LEU A 155 20.75 -6.56 0.69
N GLU A 156 20.77 -5.57 1.58
CA GLU A 156 20.70 -4.13 1.32
C GLU A 156 19.44 -3.58 0.62
N ALA A 157 18.44 -3.27 1.44
CA ALA A 157 17.66 -2.06 1.21
C ALA A 157 17.41 -1.38 2.56
N THR A 158 18.06 -0.24 2.74
CA THR A 158 17.93 0.70 3.86
C THR A 158 16.48 0.88 4.26
N ALA A 159 16.10 0.32 5.41
CA ALA A 159 14.81 0.57 6.04
C ALA A 159 14.76 2.02 6.53
N LEU A 160 14.20 2.91 5.70
CA LEU A 160 13.82 4.26 6.14
C LEU A 160 12.71 4.10 7.17
N THR A 161 13.12 4.16 8.43
CA THR A 161 12.24 4.12 9.59
C THR A 161 11.35 5.35 9.57
N ALA A 162 10.03 5.12 9.60
CA ALA A 162 9.03 6.17 9.74
C ALA A 162 9.39 7.11 10.90
N PRO A 163 9.30 8.45 10.75
CA PRO A 163 9.82 9.36 11.76
C PRO A 163 8.92 9.32 13.00
N GLN A 164 9.47 8.83 14.12
CA GLN A 164 8.81 8.92 15.42
C GLN A 164 8.72 10.41 15.83
N PRO A 165 7.50 10.98 16.00
CA PRO A 165 7.31 12.40 16.27
C PRO A 165 7.98 12.93 17.56
N PRO A 166 8.19 12.18 18.65
CA PRO A 166 8.90 12.71 19.82
C PRO A 166 10.42 12.87 19.60
N LEU A 167 11.02 12.07 18.71
CA LEU A 167 12.46 12.10 18.43
C LEU A 167 12.85 13.30 17.54
N LEU A 168 12.01 13.64 16.55
CA LEU A 168 12.21 14.84 15.72
C LEU A 168 12.10 16.13 16.53
N LEU A 169 11.16 16.19 17.48
CA LEU A 169 11.03 17.35 18.37
C LEU A 169 12.27 17.52 19.25
N LEU A 170 12.78 16.41 19.81
CA LEU A 170 13.99 16.43 20.61
C LEU A 170 15.22 16.83 19.78
N LEU A 171 15.33 16.32 18.55
CA LEU A 171 16.42 16.64 17.62
C LEU A 171 16.39 18.12 17.19
N LEU A 172 15.21 18.73 17.07
CA LEU A 172 15.07 20.15 16.72
C LEU A 172 15.35 21.08 17.92
N LEU A 173 14.95 20.68 19.13
CA LEU A 173 15.10 21.51 20.33
C LEU A 173 16.54 21.51 20.88
N LEU A 174 17.30 20.41 20.69
CA LEU A 174 18.69 20.30 21.15
C LEU A 174 19.64 21.37 20.57
N PRO A 175 19.70 21.61 19.24
CA PRO A 175 20.59 22.63 18.67
C PRO A 175 20.17 24.05 19.06
N VAL A 176 18.87 24.33 19.18
CA VAL A 176 18.38 25.65 19.63
C VAL A 176 18.76 25.91 21.08
N GLY A 177 18.61 24.91 21.96
CA GLY A 177 19.06 25.00 23.35
C GLY A 177 20.56 25.23 23.48
N LEU A 178 21.37 24.52 22.69
CA LEU A 178 22.82 24.69 22.66
C LEU A 178 23.23 26.10 22.18
N LEU A 179 22.56 26.63 21.16
CA LEU A 179 22.83 27.96 20.62
C LEU A 179 22.55 29.06 21.65
N LEU A 180 21.45 28.92 22.41
CA LEU A 180 21.08 29.87 23.46
C LEU A 180 22.08 29.84 24.62
N LEU A 181 22.56 28.65 25.03
CA LEU A 181 23.59 28.51 26.04
C LEU A 181 24.92 29.12 25.59
N ALA A 182 25.33 28.90 24.33
CA ALA A 182 26.53 29.50 23.77
C ALA A 182 26.42 31.03 23.69
N ALA A 183 25.27 31.57 23.29
CA ALA A 183 25.04 33.03 23.27
C ALA A 183 25.08 33.62 24.68
N ALA A 184 24.44 32.98 25.65
CA ALA A 184 24.49 33.40 27.06
C ALA A 184 25.91 33.34 27.62
N TRP A 185 26.67 32.29 27.30
CA TRP A 185 28.07 32.16 27.68
C TRP A 185 28.96 33.23 27.03
N CYS A 186 28.77 33.51 25.74
CA CYS A 186 29.49 34.56 25.02
C CYS A 186 29.18 35.95 25.59
N LEU A 187 27.91 36.24 25.92
CA LEU A 187 27.52 37.49 26.55
C LEU A 187 28.08 37.62 27.97
N HIS A 188 28.08 36.53 28.73
CA HIS A 188 28.73 36.49 30.04
C HIS A 188 30.24 36.75 29.91
N TRP A 189 30.91 36.09 28.98
CA TRP A 189 32.34 36.25 28.72
C TRP A 189 32.70 37.67 28.26
N GLN A 190 31.87 38.28 27.40
CA GLN A 190 32.04 39.68 27.02
C GLN A 190 31.85 40.62 28.21
N ARG A 191 30.89 40.35 29.10
CA ARG A 191 30.69 41.15 30.32
C ARG A 191 31.86 41.02 31.29
N THR A 192 32.47 39.84 31.43
CA THR A 192 33.68 39.67 32.24
C THR A 192 34.90 40.31 31.59
N ARG A 193 35.09 40.23 30.27
CA ARG A 193 36.18 40.95 29.57
C ARG A 193 36.04 42.47 29.55
N ARG A 194 34.81 43.02 29.57
CA ARG A 194 34.61 44.47 29.71
C ARG A 194 34.90 45.00 31.12
N ARG A 195 35.03 44.12 32.12
CA ARG A 195 35.35 44.49 33.52
C ARG A 195 36.83 44.48 33.85
N THR A 196 37.72 44.10 32.93
CA THR A 196 39.17 44.29 33.09
C THR A 196 39.59 45.66 32.51
N PRO A 197 40.16 46.58 33.31
CA PRO A 197 40.62 47.88 32.83
C PRO A 197 41.79 47.75 31.86
N ARG A 198 41.78 48.59 30.81
CA ARG A 198 42.87 48.74 29.83
C ARG A 198 44.12 49.31 30.52
N SER A 199 45.24 48.58 30.45
CA SER A 199 46.60 49.11 30.49
C SER A 199 47.00 49.24 29.01
N GLY A 200 47.23 50.40 28.41
CA GLY A 200 47.93 51.57 28.91
C GLY A 200 49.35 51.50 28.34
N GLU A 201 49.53 51.98 27.10
CA GLU A 201 50.78 52.58 26.62
C GLU A 201 50.52 53.34 25.30
N GLN A 202 50.69 54.66 25.35
CA GLN A 202 50.70 55.57 24.21
C GLN A 202 52.15 55.71 23.71
N VAL A 203 52.35 55.71 22.38
CA VAL A 203 53.55 56.29 21.76
C VAL A 203 53.08 57.27 20.66
N PRO A 204 53.53 58.55 20.68
CA PRO A 204 53.05 59.61 19.78
C PRO A 204 53.75 59.61 18.39
N PRO A 205 53.20 60.32 17.39
CA PRO A 205 53.63 60.21 15.99
C PRO A 205 54.86 61.09 15.66
N VAL A 206 55.70 60.62 14.75
CA VAL A 206 56.75 61.43 14.09
C VAL A 206 56.24 61.87 12.71
N PRO A 207 56.28 63.18 12.36
CA PRO A 207 55.87 63.65 11.04
C PRO A 207 57.04 63.59 10.03
N SER A 208 56.73 63.20 8.78
CA SER A 208 57.57 63.48 7.61
C SER A 208 57.88 64.97 7.53
N PRO A 209 59.06 65.38 7.02
CA PRO A 209 59.04 65.90 5.65
C PRO A 209 60.39 65.87 4.87
N GLN A 210 60.24 66.06 3.55
CA GLN A 210 61.20 66.55 2.55
C GLN A 210 62.20 65.49 2.03
N ASP A 211 62.52 65.38 0.74
CA ASP A 211 62.76 66.43 -0.26
C ASP A 211 62.79 65.83 -1.68
N LEU A 212 62.53 66.69 -2.67
CA LEU A 212 63.20 66.81 -3.98
C LEU A 212 63.62 65.53 -4.74
N LEU A 213 63.51 65.38 -6.05
CA LEU A 213 63.15 66.19 -7.21
C LEU A 213 63.57 65.31 -8.40
N LEU A 214 63.03 65.61 -9.58
CA LEU A 214 63.65 65.38 -10.91
C LEU A 214 63.86 63.90 -11.34
N VAL A 215 63.19 63.45 -12.42
CA VAL A 215 63.74 63.45 -13.81
C VAL A 215 64.95 62.50 -13.88
N GLU A 216 64.93 61.40 -14.60
CA GLU A 216 64.86 61.27 -16.06
C GLU A 216 64.84 59.76 -16.41
N HIS A 217 64.22 59.43 -17.55
CA HIS A 217 64.29 58.18 -18.35
C HIS A 217 63.81 56.85 -17.73
#